data_AF-A0A951DQW7-F1
#
_entry.id   AF-A0A951DQW7-F1
#
_cell.length_a   1.000
_cell.length_b   1.000
_cell.length_c   1.000
_cell.angle_alpha   90.00
_cell.angle_beta   90.00
_cell.angle_gamma   90.00
#
_symmetry.space_group_name_H-M   'P 1'
#
loop_
_entity.id
_entity.type
_entity.pdbx_description
1 polymer ?
#
loop_
_entity_poly.entity_id
_entity_poly.type
_entity_poly.pdbx_seq_one_letter_code
_entity_poly.pdbx_strand_id
1 'polypeptide(L)'
;MPILSQSVEARGREVVRKPARGAYLANCTSVPLPTASGVLDQATRALVRDERLVLGRIRELLVAQGATADAIEQLRQAELDLDEPFLLVIVGEFNAGKSAFINALMGDSILREGVTPTTAVITRVRYAPTTIERREGHILEVGFPLELLRDVAIVDTPGTNAILREHEEITSHFVPRADLVLFVTSADRPFTETERAFMQRIREWGKKVVVVLNKVDLLSEDQVGEQVEFVRSGVERLLGFRPQVFPVSARTRSGFSTLEDFVRTTLDERGRLALKLSSPLGVAERVGRTFVMAAEEKLAVLSADMQLVESIDRQLTNYREDMRRDFALRLQELENIINEMMVRGLDYLDSTLRFARVIDLFRQKVLQQEFERVVVG
;
A
#
# COMPACT_ATOMS: atom_id res chain seq x y z
N MET A 1 -75.98 10.70 -46.95
CA MET A 1 -75.42 11.92 -46.32
C MET A 1 -73.96 12.07 -46.74
N PRO A 2 -73.47 13.30 -46.90
CA PRO A 2 -72.57 13.69 -47.99
C PRO A 2 -71.06 13.51 -47.71
N ILE A 3 -70.34 13.67 -48.82
CA ILE A 3 -68.89 13.72 -49.05
C ILE A 3 -68.29 15.03 -48.51
N LEU A 4 -67.05 15.01 -47.99
CA LEU A 4 -65.96 15.90 -48.44
C LEU A 4 -64.60 15.56 -47.80
N SER A 5 -63.60 15.62 -48.69
CA SER A 5 -62.15 15.44 -48.58
C SER A 5 -61.41 16.52 -47.79
N GLN A 6 -60.25 16.17 -47.21
CA GLN A 6 -58.96 16.89 -47.22
C GLN A 6 -57.96 16.06 -46.38
N SER A 7 -56.96 15.39 -46.97
CA SER A 7 -55.56 15.88 -47.15
C SER A 7 -55.04 16.76 -46.01
N VAL A 8 -53.97 16.34 -45.33
CA VAL A 8 -52.74 17.12 -45.02
C VAL A 8 -51.82 16.37 -44.02
N GLU A 9 -50.55 16.27 -44.43
CA GLU A 9 -49.31 16.14 -43.65
C GLU A 9 -48.93 14.85 -42.93
N ALA A 10 -48.18 14.02 -43.67
CA ALA A 10 -47.10 13.21 -43.14
C ALA A 10 -45.97 14.12 -42.60
N ARG A 11 -45.73 14.11 -41.29
CA ARG A 11 -44.49 14.61 -40.69
C ARG A 11 -43.49 13.47 -40.56
N GLY A 12 -42.49 13.50 -41.44
CA GLY A 12 -41.31 12.65 -41.38
C GLY A 12 -40.57 12.86 -40.06
N ARG A 13 -40.27 11.76 -39.37
CA ARG A 13 -39.19 11.73 -38.40
C ARG A 13 -37.89 11.86 -39.18
N GLU A 14 -37.26 13.03 -39.09
CA GLU A 14 -35.87 13.21 -39.48
C GLU A 14 -35.00 12.22 -38.71
N VAL A 15 -34.61 11.16 -39.42
CA VAL A 15 -33.47 10.33 -39.05
C VAL A 15 -32.26 11.24 -39.19
N VAL A 16 -31.79 11.80 -38.07
CA VAL A 16 -30.52 12.53 -38.02
C VAL A 16 -29.43 11.56 -38.44
N ARG A 17 -29.02 11.67 -39.70
CA ARG A 17 -27.89 10.94 -40.28
C ARG A 17 -26.64 11.31 -39.49
N LYS A 18 -25.98 10.30 -38.91
CA LYS A 18 -24.62 10.41 -38.37
C LYS A 18 -23.71 11.02 -39.45
N PRO A 19 -22.94 12.08 -39.16
CA PRO A 19 -21.84 12.44 -40.04
C PRO A 19 -20.77 11.36 -39.98
N ALA A 20 -20.12 11.18 -41.13
CA ALA A 20 -19.20 10.12 -41.45
C ALA A 20 -17.98 10.07 -40.51
N ARG A 21 -17.49 8.84 -40.29
CA ARG A 21 -16.17 8.56 -39.71
C ARG A 21 -15.09 9.19 -40.59
N GLY A 22 -14.31 10.11 -40.02
CA GLY A 22 -13.08 10.60 -40.65
C GLY A 22 -12.70 11.99 -40.16
N ALA A 23 -11.49 12.11 -39.62
CA ALA A 23 -10.76 13.35 -39.34
C ALA A 23 -11.22 14.20 -38.13
N TYR A 24 -10.93 13.75 -36.92
CA TYR A 24 -10.48 14.63 -35.82
C TYR A 24 -9.44 13.89 -34.97
N LEU A 25 -8.29 13.61 -35.58
CA LEU A 25 -7.03 13.45 -34.84
C LEU A 25 -6.45 14.86 -34.69
N ALA A 26 -6.89 15.59 -33.67
CA ALA A 26 -6.27 16.84 -33.27
C ALA A 26 -6.49 17.06 -31.77
N ASN A 27 -5.44 16.75 -31.01
CA ASN A 27 -5.04 17.41 -29.76
C ASN A 27 -6.16 17.77 -28.77
N CYS A 28 -6.56 16.81 -27.94
CA CYS A 28 -6.93 17.15 -26.57
C CYS A 28 -5.63 17.27 -25.77
N THR A 29 -4.97 18.41 -25.90
CA THR A 29 -3.98 18.87 -24.91
C THR A 29 -4.64 18.85 -23.54
N SER A 30 -3.90 18.36 -22.54
CA SER A 30 -4.20 18.53 -21.12
C SER A 30 -4.75 19.93 -20.88
N VAL A 31 -5.95 20.02 -20.31
CA VAL A 31 -6.48 21.31 -19.85
C VAL A 31 -5.58 21.72 -18.69
N PRO A 32 -4.80 22.82 -18.81
CA PRO A 32 -3.96 23.28 -17.70
C PRO A 32 -4.84 23.66 -16.53
N LEU A 33 -4.33 23.50 -15.31
CA LEU A 33 -4.90 24.12 -14.12
C LEU A 33 -5.26 25.58 -14.41
N PRO A 34 -6.43 26.07 -13.96
CA PRO A 34 -6.82 27.46 -14.18
C PRO A 34 -5.83 28.36 -13.46
N THR A 35 -5.11 29.14 -14.25
CA THR A 35 -4.14 30.14 -13.82
C THR A 35 -4.86 31.30 -13.13
N ALA A 36 -4.66 31.45 -11.84
CA ALA A 36 -4.83 32.74 -11.18
C ALA A 36 -3.69 33.69 -11.58
N SER A 37 -3.94 34.99 -11.42
CA SER A 37 -3.06 36.09 -11.80
C SER A 37 -1.57 35.92 -11.43
N GLY A 38 -0.72 35.82 -12.46
CA GLY A 38 0.69 36.24 -12.59
C GLY A 38 1.70 35.85 -11.51
N VAL A 39 1.51 36.30 -10.27
CA VAL A 39 2.48 36.12 -9.16
C VAL A 39 2.20 34.84 -8.37
N LEU A 40 0.93 34.50 -8.17
CA LEU A 40 0.52 33.23 -7.55
C LEU A 40 0.90 32.04 -8.44
N ASP A 41 0.83 32.21 -9.76
CA ASP A 41 1.20 31.19 -10.74
C ASP A 41 2.71 30.89 -10.73
N GLN A 42 3.59 31.90 -10.62
CA GLN A 42 5.03 31.65 -10.58
C GLN A 42 5.49 30.97 -9.28
N ALA A 43 4.96 31.40 -8.13
CA ALA A 43 5.27 30.77 -6.83
C ALA A 43 4.71 29.33 -6.77
N THR A 44 3.49 29.12 -7.29
CA THR A 44 2.88 27.79 -7.39
C THR A 44 3.69 26.86 -8.28
N ARG A 45 4.10 27.31 -9.47
CA ARG A 45 4.97 26.53 -10.37
C ARG A 45 6.33 26.22 -9.74
N ALA A 46 6.89 27.12 -8.94
CA ALA A 46 8.12 26.87 -8.21
C ALA A 46 7.94 25.76 -7.15
N LEU A 47 6.86 25.81 -6.37
CA LEU A 47 6.54 24.78 -5.38
C LEU A 47 6.33 23.40 -6.02
N VAL A 48 5.54 23.33 -7.10
CA VAL A 48 5.30 22.08 -7.85
C VAL A 48 6.64 21.53 -8.39
N ARG A 49 7.51 22.40 -8.91
CA ARG A 49 8.83 22.01 -9.39
C ARG A 49 9.71 21.46 -8.26
N ASP A 50 9.74 22.14 -7.11
CA ASP A 50 10.55 21.73 -5.96
C ASP A 50 10.07 20.38 -5.42
N GLU A 51 8.75 20.18 -5.31
CA GLU A 51 8.17 18.90 -4.92
C GLU A 51 8.52 17.78 -5.90
N ARG A 52 8.40 18.03 -7.22
CA ARG A 52 8.81 17.07 -8.24
C ARG A 52 10.28 16.68 -8.10
N LEU A 53 11.16 17.63 -7.78
CA LEU A 53 12.58 17.34 -7.54
C LEU A 53 12.78 16.48 -6.29
N VAL A 54 12.01 16.72 -5.22
CA VAL A 54 12.07 15.91 -3.99
C VAL A 54 11.59 14.48 -4.26
N LEU A 55 10.43 14.32 -4.91
CA LEU A 55 9.90 13.00 -5.29
C LEU A 55 10.88 12.23 -6.18
N GLY A 56 11.46 12.90 -7.17
CA GLY A 56 12.47 12.31 -8.06
C GLY A 56 13.69 11.81 -7.30
N ARG A 57 14.21 12.58 -6.33
CA ARG A 57 15.33 12.14 -5.46
C ARG A 57 14.97 10.94 -4.60
N ILE A 58 13.77 10.92 -4.02
CA ILE A 58 13.28 9.78 -3.23
C ILE A 58 13.20 8.52 -4.10
N ARG A 59 12.64 8.65 -5.30
CA ARG A 59 12.53 7.55 -6.27
C ARG A 59 13.89 7.03 -6.70
N GLU A 60 14.84 7.91 -7.04
CA GLU A 60 16.22 7.54 -7.39
C GLU A 60 16.91 6.76 -6.26
N LEU A 61 16.77 7.23 -5.01
CA LEU A 61 17.33 6.55 -3.85
C LEU A 61 16.72 5.16 -3.65
N LEU A 62 15.39 5.04 -3.76
CA LEU A 62 14.70 3.76 -3.61
C LEU A 62 15.06 2.77 -4.72
N VAL A 63 15.19 3.23 -5.96
CA VAL A 63 15.68 2.42 -7.09
C VAL A 63 17.09 1.90 -6.79
N ALA A 64 18.00 2.77 -6.34
CA ALA A 64 19.38 2.39 -6.03
C ALA A 64 19.48 1.35 -4.89
N GLN A 65 18.51 1.33 -3.97
CA GLN A 65 18.46 0.40 -2.85
C GLN A 65 17.61 -0.85 -3.12
N GLY A 66 17.13 -1.04 -4.36
CA GLY A 66 16.40 -2.24 -4.76
C GLY A 66 14.95 -2.29 -4.27
N ALA A 67 14.27 -1.15 -4.17
CA ALA A 67 12.83 -1.10 -3.91
C ALA A 67 12.03 -1.84 -5.00
N THR A 68 10.81 -2.26 -4.65
CA THR A 68 9.94 -3.00 -5.56
C THR A 68 9.49 -2.15 -6.75
N ALA A 69 9.21 -2.79 -7.89
CA ALA A 69 8.69 -2.10 -9.08
C ALA A 69 7.38 -1.35 -8.79
N ASP A 70 6.52 -1.91 -7.95
CA ASP A 70 5.26 -1.29 -7.51
C ASP A 70 5.50 0.03 -6.74
N ALA A 71 6.43 0.03 -5.77
CA ALA A 71 6.79 1.24 -5.03
C ALA A 71 7.35 2.34 -5.94
N ILE A 72 8.18 1.96 -6.91
CA ILE A 72 8.76 2.90 -7.89
C ILE A 72 7.67 3.48 -8.79
N GLU A 73 6.73 2.63 -9.24
CA GLU A 73 5.62 3.06 -10.08
C GLU A 73 4.66 3.99 -9.32
N GLN A 74 4.37 3.72 -8.04
CA GLN A 74 3.55 4.60 -7.20
C GLN A 74 4.15 6.01 -7.09
N LEU A 75 5.46 6.12 -6.87
CA LEU A 75 6.16 7.41 -6.86
C LEU A 75 6.14 8.11 -8.21
N ARG A 76 6.34 7.35 -9.29
CA ARG A 76 6.28 7.88 -10.65
C ARG A 76 4.89 8.43 -10.97
N GLN A 77 3.84 7.74 -10.55
CA GLN A 77 2.46 8.23 -10.70
C GLN A 77 2.21 9.48 -9.86
N ALA A 78 2.69 9.51 -8.61
CA ALA A 78 2.59 10.70 -7.76
C ALA A 78 3.30 11.94 -8.37
N GLU A 79 4.44 11.76 -9.06
CA GLU A 79 5.11 12.83 -9.80
C GLU A 79 4.28 13.36 -10.99
N LEU A 80 3.55 12.46 -11.68
CA LEU A 80 2.67 12.81 -12.79
C LEU A 80 1.40 13.50 -12.33
N ASP A 81 0.83 13.05 -11.21
CA ASP A 81 -0.40 13.59 -10.64
C ASP A 81 -0.27 15.08 -10.30
N LEU A 82 0.94 15.59 -10.04
CA LEU A 82 1.23 17.01 -9.83
C LEU A 82 0.83 17.91 -11.02
N ASP A 83 0.83 17.38 -12.25
CA ASP A 83 0.41 18.12 -13.45
C ASP A 83 -1.11 18.00 -13.72
N GLU A 84 -1.81 17.13 -13.00
CA GLU A 84 -3.23 16.91 -13.19
C GLU A 84 -4.10 17.90 -12.38
N PRO A 85 -5.36 18.15 -12.81
CA PRO A 85 -6.32 18.91 -12.01
C PRO A 85 -6.51 18.33 -10.61
N PHE A 86 -7.09 19.11 -9.70
CA PHE A 86 -7.41 18.65 -8.37
C PHE A 86 -8.43 17.49 -8.45
N LEU A 87 -8.11 16.34 -7.84
CA LEU A 87 -8.94 15.14 -7.91
C LEU A 87 -9.71 14.94 -6.60
N LEU A 88 -11.03 15.11 -6.69
CA LEU A 88 -11.99 14.80 -5.63
C LEU A 88 -12.57 13.41 -5.86
N VAL A 89 -12.24 12.46 -4.99
CA VAL A 89 -12.75 11.09 -5.11
C VAL A 89 -13.88 10.87 -4.11
N ILE A 90 -15.02 10.40 -4.61
CA ILE A 90 -16.22 10.13 -3.80
C ILE A 90 -16.35 8.61 -3.65
N VAL A 91 -16.31 8.17 -2.40
CA VAL A 91 -16.23 6.76 -2.01
C VAL A 91 -17.23 6.46 -0.91
N GLY A 92 -17.61 5.19 -0.75
CA GLY A 92 -18.60 4.78 0.23
C GLY A 92 -19.34 3.52 -0.18
N GLU A 93 -20.25 3.05 0.65
CA GLU A 93 -20.97 1.80 0.38
C GLU A 93 -21.95 1.84 -0.79
N PHE A 94 -22.29 0.64 -1.29
CA PHE A 94 -23.47 0.51 -2.14
C PHE A 94 -24.70 0.94 -1.33
N ASN A 95 -25.61 1.67 -1.96
CA ASN A 95 -26.79 2.23 -1.30
C ASN A 95 -26.51 3.29 -0.21
N ALA A 96 -25.27 3.77 -0.03
CA ALA A 96 -25.00 4.96 0.81
C ALA A 96 -25.57 6.26 0.20
N GLY A 97 -26.08 6.19 -1.04
CA GLY A 97 -26.66 7.32 -1.75
C GLY A 97 -25.63 8.22 -2.41
N LYS A 98 -24.46 7.68 -2.81
CA LYS A 98 -23.38 8.41 -3.50
C LYS A 98 -23.86 9.12 -4.75
N SER A 99 -24.43 8.42 -5.72
CA SER A 99 -24.86 9.05 -6.98
C SER A 99 -25.95 10.13 -6.75
N ALA A 100 -26.87 9.90 -5.79
CA ALA A 100 -27.84 10.91 -5.37
C ALA A 100 -27.16 12.13 -4.70
N PHE A 101 -26.16 11.89 -3.86
CA PHE A 101 -25.36 12.94 -3.25
C PHE A 101 -24.60 13.76 -4.30
N ILE A 102 -23.99 13.10 -5.31
CA ILE A 102 -23.26 13.78 -6.39
C ILE A 102 -24.22 14.62 -7.23
N ASN A 103 -25.39 14.10 -7.61
CA ASN A 103 -26.41 14.87 -8.32
C ASN A 103 -26.88 16.08 -7.51
N ALA A 104 -27.13 15.89 -6.20
CA ALA A 104 -27.48 17.00 -5.32
C ALA A 104 -26.35 18.04 -5.23
N LEU A 105 -25.09 17.61 -5.09
CA LEU A 105 -23.94 18.50 -5.06
C LEU A 105 -23.75 19.28 -6.37
N MET A 106 -24.04 18.66 -7.52
CA MET A 106 -23.89 19.28 -8.83
C MET A 106 -25.06 20.18 -9.23
N GLY A 107 -26.18 20.15 -8.50
CA GLY A 107 -27.37 20.95 -8.82
C GLY A 107 -28.23 20.38 -9.96
N ASP A 108 -27.72 19.39 -10.70
CA ASP A 108 -28.33 18.78 -11.88
C ASP A 108 -28.36 17.24 -11.77
N SER A 109 -29.33 16.59 -12.41
CA SER A 109 -29.44 15.12 -12.49
C SER A 109 -28.50 14.53 -13.56
N ILE A 110 -27.20 14.58 -13.30
CA ILE A 110 -26.15 14.21 -14.28
C ILE A 110 -25.91 12.69 -14.29
N LEU A 111 -25.95 12.04 -13.12
CA LEU A 111 -25.77 10.60 -12.98
C LEU A 111 -27.12 9.87 -12.94
N ARG A 112 -27.20 8.67 -13.55
CA ARG A 112 -28.41 7.84 -13.54
C ARG A 112 -28.73 7.36 -12.12
N GLU A 113 -29.85 7.82 -11.56
CA GLU A 113 -30.34 7.38 -10.26
C GLU A 113 -31.03 6.00 -10.37
N GLY A 114 -30.63 5.04 -9.55
CA GLY A 114 -31.20 3.69 -9.56
C GLY A 114 -30.85 2.90 -8.31
N VAL A 115 -31.80 2.06 -7.86
CA VAL A 115 -31.68 1.15 -6.70
C VAL A 115 -31.18 -0.25 -7.10
N THR A 116 -31.07 -0.50 -8.41
CA THR A 116 -30.39 -1.65 -9.04
C THR A 116 -28.90 -1.32 -9.25
N PRO A 117 -27.99 -2.28 -9.53
CA PRO A 117 -26.56 -1.99 -9.65
C PRO A 117 -26.28 -1.10 -10.87
N THR A 118 -26.37 0.22 -10.70
CA THR A 118 -26.21 1.21 -11.78
C THR A 118 -24.76 1.61 -12.00
N THR A 119 -23.89 1.43 -11.00
CA THR A 119 -22.47 1.77 -11.06
C THR A 119 -21.58 0.54 -11.01
N ALA A 120 -21.64 -0.29 -12.07
CA ALA A 120 -20.58 -1.29 -12.34
C ALA A 120 -19.38 -0.67 -13.10
N VAL A 121 -19.37 0.65 -13.29
CA VAL A 121 -18.42 1.41 -14.12
C VAL A 121 -18.00 2.64 -13.32
N ILE A 122 -16.68 2.85 -13.18
CA ILE A 122 -16.12 4.02 -12.48
C ILE A 122 -16.40 5.25 -13.34
N THR A 123 -17.01 6.29 -12.77
CA THR A 123 -17.40 7.48 -13.54
C THR A 123 -16.53 8.66 -13.15
N ARG A 124 -15.80 9.22 -14.12
CA ARG A 124 -15.00 10.43 -13.94
C ARG A 124 -15.72 11.62 -14.56
N VAL A 125 -16.16 12.54 -13.73
CA VAL A 125 -16.83 13.78 -14.13
C VAL A 125 -15.81 14.92 -14.16
N ARG A 126 -15.70 15.60 -15.30
CA ARG A 126 -14.79 16.74 -15.51
C ARG A 126 -15.49 17.89 -16.20
N TYR A 127 -14.89 19.07 -16.19
CA TYR A 127 -15.42 20.18 -16.97
C TYR A 127 -15.35 19.90 -18.47
N ALA A 128 -16.43 20.23 -19.15
CA ALA A 128 -16.49 20.37 -20.60
C ALA A 128 -17.49 21.47 -20.96
N PRO A 129 -17.25 22.23 -22.04
CA PRO A 129 -18.18 23.29 -22.46
C PRO A 129 -19.57 22.75 -22.87
N THR A 130 -19.65 21.46 -23.17
CA THR A 130 -20.88 20.75 -23.51
C THR A 130 -20.88 19.39 -22.85
N THR A 131 -22.06 18.85 -22.55
CA THR A 131 -22.19 17.49 -22.02
C THR A 131 -21.66 16.48 -23.01
N ILE A 132 -20.64 15.70 -22.60
CA ILE A 132 -20.05 14.63 -23.40
C ILE A 132 -19.93 13.37 -22.55
N GLU A 133 -20.18 12.22 -23.16
CA GLU A 133 -19.97 10.92 -22.52
C GLU A 133 -19.04 10.08 -23.39
N ARG A 134 -18.00 9.53 -22.78
CA ARG A 134 -17.08 8.59 -23.44
C ARG A 134 -16.79 7.43 -22.51
N ARG A 135 -16.88 6.21 -23.05
CA ARG A 135 -16.49 5.01 -22.32
C ARG A 135 -15.13 4.53 -22.82
N GLU A 136 -14.17 4.43 -21.90
CA GLU A 136 -12.85 3.88 -22.13
C GLU A 136 -12.66 2.70 -21.16
N GLY A 137 -12.87 1.47 -21.67
CA GLY A 137 -12.83 0.25 -20.85
C GLY A 137 -13.87 0.24 -19.72
N HIS A 138 -13.39 0.19 -18.48
CA HIS A 138 -14.17 0.17 -17.24
C HIS A 138 -14.44 1.57 -16.65
N ILE A 139 -13.99 2.63 -17.34
CA ILE A 139 -14.18 4.02 -16.92
C ILE A 139 -15.14 4.73 -17.88
N LEU A 140 -16.10 5.44 -17.31
CA LEU A 140 -16.99 6.37 -18.01
C LEU A 140 -16.52 7.80 -17.75
N GLU A 141 -16.03 8.48 -18.77
CA GLU A 141 -15.78 9.91 -18.71
C GLU A 141 -17.04 10.69 -19.05
N VAL A 142 -17.42 11.59 -18.15
CA VAL A 142 -18.51 12.54 -18.34
C VAL A 142 -17.93 13.94 -18.29
N GLY A 143 -18.01 14.67 -19.40
CA GLY A 143 -17.75 16.10 -19.42
C GLY A 143 -19.05 16.86 -19.16
N PHE A 144 -19.03 17.85 -18.27
CA PHE A 144 -20.23 18.63 -17.93
C PHE A 144 -19.91 20.13 -17.74
N PRO A 145 -20.78 21.06 -18.18
CA PRO A 145 -20.52 22.50 -18.12
C PRO A 145 -20.80 23.13 -16.75
N LEU A 146 -20.22 22.59 -15.67
CA LEU A 146 -20.34 23.14 -14.32
C LEU A 146 -19.06 23.87 -13.92
N GLU A 147 -19.16 25.10 -13.42
CA GLU A 147 -17.99 25.91 -13.05
C GLU A 147 -17.13 25.27 -11.96
N LEU A 148 -17.75 24.58 -10.99
CA LEU A 148 -17.05 23.83 -9.95
C LEU A 148 -16.08 22.78 -10.54
N LEU A 149 -16.39 22.21 -11.70
CA LEU A 149 -15.59 21.16 -12.35
C LEU A 149 -14.39 21.70 -13.13
N ARG A 150 -14.28 23.02 -13.33
CA ARG A 150 -13.16 23.62 -14.08
C ARG A 150 -11.82 23.30 -13.43
N ASP A 151 -11.85 23.16 -12.11
CA ASP A 151 -10.68 23.07 -11.28
C ASP A 151 -10.64 21.75 -10.50
N VAL A 152 -11.76 21.02 -10.47
CA VAL A 152 -11.97 19.79 -9.71
C VAL A 152 -12.51 18.69 -10.64
N ALA A 153 -11.83 17.54 -10.67
CA ALA A 153 -12.37 16.32 -11.26
C ALA A 153 -13.03 15.48 -10.16
N ILE A 154 -14.24 14.99 -10.43
CA ILE A 154 -14.97 14.12 -9.50
C ILE A 154 -14.90 12.69 -9.99
N VAL A 155 -14.56 11.75 -9.13
CA VAL A 155 -14.66 10.31 -9.42
C VAL A 155 -15.77 9.71 -8.56
N ASP A 156 -16.82 9.21 -9.22
CA ASP A 156 -17.82 8.33 -8.61
C ASP A 156 -17.34 6.88 -8.74
N THR A 157 -17.22 6.22 -7.58
CA THR A 157 -16.77 4.85 -7.49
C THR A 157 -17.96 3.90 -7.24
N PRO A 158 -18.00 2.70 -7.87
CA PRO A 158 -18.97 1.65 -7.59
C PRO A 158 -19.21 1.42 -6.10
N GLY A 159 -20.47 1.12 -5.74
CA GLY A 159 -20.82 0.70 -4.39
C GLY A 159 -20.14 -0.60 -3.97
N THR A 160 -19.48 -0.59 -2.83
CA THR A 160 -18.56 -1.62 -2.33
C THR A 160 -19.18 -2.98 -1.91
N ASN A 161 -20.40 -3.32 -2.34
CA ASN A 161 -21.06 -4.58 -1.93
C ASN A 161 -20.73 -5.80 -2.81
N ALA A 162 -19.85 -5.65 -3.82
CA ALA A 162 -19.29 -6.79 -4.55
C ALA A 162 -17.88 -7.13 -4.02
N ILE A 163 -17.81 -8.23 -3.28
CA ILE A 163 -16.64 -9.04 -2.88
C ILE A 163 -15.29 -8.54 -3.45
N LEU A 164 -14.50 -7.89 -2.57
CA LEU A 164 -13.04 -7.60 -2.59
C LEU A 164 -12.37 -6.97 -3.83
N ARG A 165 -12.78 -7.24 -5.07
CA ARG A 165 -12.06 -6.86 -6.31
C ARG A 165 -12.25 -5.39 -6.69
N GLU A 166 -13.48 -4.88 -6.60
CA GLU A 166 -13.77 -3.47 -6.95
C GLU A 166 -13.22 -2.50 -5.90
N HIS A 167 -13.13 -2.93 -4.64
CA HIS A 167 -12.43 -2.21 -3.56
C HIS A 167 -10.94 -2.02 -3.85
N GLU A 168 -10.32 -3.03 -4.46
CA GLU A 168 -8.90 -3.02 -4.81
C GLU A 168 -8.65 -2.03 -5.95
N GLU A 169 -9.50 -1.98 -6.98
CA GLU A 169 -9.37 -1.00 -8.05
C GLU A 169 -9.45 0.44 -7.53
N ILE A 170 -10.45 0.74 -6.69
CA ILE A 170 -10.63 2.07 -6.09
C ILE A 170 -9.42 2.46 -5.24
N THR A 171 -9.01 1.56 -4.34
CA THR A 171 -7.96 1.86 -3.35
C THR A 171 -6.56 1.85 -3.96
N SER A 172 -6.33 1.12 -5.04
CA SER A 172 -5.03 1.00 -5.71
C SER A 172 -4.86 1.96 -6.88
N HIS A 173 -5.93 2.44 -7.53
CA HIS A 173 -5.82 3.31 -8.70
C HIS A 173 -6.35 4.73 -8.50
N PHE A 174 -7.36 4.94 -7.64
CA PHE A 174 -8.02 6.24 -7.51
C PHE A 174 -7.68 6.95 -6.20
N VAL A 175 -7.69 6.24 -5.07
CA VAL A 175 -7.29 6.79 -3.77
C VAL A 175 -5.85 7.32 -3.76
N PRO A 176 -4.84 6.67 -4.38
CA PRO A 176 -3.47 7.18 -4.37
C PRO A 176 -3.33 8.53 -5.06
N ARG A 177 -4.16 8.75 -6.08
CA ARG A 177 -4.20 9.95 -6.92
C ARG A 177 -5.14 11.03 -6.37
N ALA A 178 -5.97 10.69 -5.39
CA ALA A 178 -6.94 11.59 -4.81
C ALA A 178 -6.25 12.68 -3.98
N ASP A 179 -6.65 13.93 -4.20
CA ASP A 179 -6.22 15.08 -3.40
C ASP A 179 -7.14 15.29 -2.18
N LEU A 180 -8.42 14.93 -2.34
CA LEU A 180 -9.39 14.88 -1.26
C LEU A 180 -10.32 13.68 -1.46
N VAL A 181 -10.57 12.96 -0.37
CA VAL A 181 -11.51 11.84 -0.35
C VAL A 181 -12.78 12.26 0.40
N LEU A 182 -13.92 12.22 -0.29
CA LEU A 182 -15.24 12.35 0.33
C LEU A 182 -15.81 10.97 0.59
N PHE A 183 -15.86 10.59 1.86
CA PHE A 183 -16.39 9.32 2.31
C PHE A 183 -17.87 9.45 2.67
N VAL A 184 -18.76 8.92 1.83
CA VAL A 184 -20.20 8.96 1.99
C VAL A 184 -20.68 7.68 2.70
N THR A 185 -21.27 7.84 3.88
CA THR A 185 -21.90 6.77 4.65
C THR A 185 -23.37 7.09 4.92
N SER A 186 -24.17 6.07 5.19
CA SER A 186 -25.63 6.18 5.32
C SER A 186 -26.05 6.30 6.79
N ALA A 187 -26.93 7.24 7.13
CA ALA A 187 -27.34 7.50 8.52
C ALA A 187 -28.18 6.39 9.17
N ASP A 188 -28.80 5.50 8.38
CA ASP A 188 -29.53 4.33 8.86
C ASP A 188 -28.61 3.17 9.29
N ARG A 189 -27.44 3.05 8.65
CA ARG A 189 -26.40 2.06 8.98
C ARG A 189 -25.01 2.68 8.83
N PRO A 190 -24.66 3.63 9.70
CA PRO A 190 -23.39 4.33 9.54
C PRO A 190 -22.24 3.45 10.00
N PHE A 191 -21.12 3.58 9.30
CA PHE A 191 -19.83 3.03 9.70
C PHE A 191 -19.84 1.50 9.86
N THR A 192 -20.27 0.78 8.82
CA THR A 192 -20.30 -0.69 8.78
C THR A 192 -18.88 -1.30 8.86
N GLU A 193 -18.77 -2.62 9.00
CA GLU A 193 -17.45 -3.29 9.03
C GLU A 193 -16.68 -3.15 7.70
N THR A 194 -17.37 -3.23 6.57
CA THR A 194 -16.76 -3.03 5.25
C THR A 194 -16.29 -1.58 5.07
N GLU A 195 -17.07 -0.59 5.54
CA GLU A 195 -16.67 0.81 5.57
C GLU A 195 -15.44 1.05 6.45
N ARG A 196 -15.35 0.40 7.60
CA ARG A 196 -14.16 0.44 8.48
C ARG A 196 -12.93 -0.13 7.80
N ALA A 197 -13.06 -1.31 7.19
CA ALA A 197 -11.96 -1.96 6.47
C ALA A 197 -11.46 -1.08 5.31
N PHE A 198 -12.37 -0.45 4.57
CA PHE A 198 -12.03 0.47 3.50
C PHE A 198 -11.32 1.74 4.01
N MET A 199 -11.81 2.33 5.10
CA MET A 199 -11.20 3.49 5.75
C MET A 199 -9.78 3.19 6.24
N GLN A 200 -9.54 2.01 6.80
CA GLN A 200 -8.20 1.55 7.22
C GLN A 200 -7.22 1.50 6.05
N ARG A 201 -7.66 1.07 4.86
CA ARG A 201 -6.81 1.04 3.67
C ARG A 201 -6.51 2.44 3.14
N ILE A 202 -7.49 3.36 3.16
CA ILE A 202 -7.26 4.75 2.76
C ILE A 202 -6.30 5.47 3.71
N ARG A 203 -6.39 5.18 5.02
CA ARG A 203 -5.50 5.76 6.04
C ARG A 203 -4.03 5.66 5.67
N GLU A 204 -3.62 4.52 5.13
CA GLU A 204 -2.23 4.27 4.77
C GLU A 204 -1.69 5.22 3.71
N TRP A 205 -2.56 5.83 2.91
CA TRP A 205 -2.19 6.80 1.87
C TRP A 205 -2.02 8.23 2.40
N GLY A 206 -2.34 8.50 3.67
CA GLY A 206 -2.16 9.83 4.28
C GLY A 206 -3.04 10.93 3.69
N LYS A 207 -4.09 10.57 2.92
CA LYS A 207 -4.96 11.54 2.27
C LYS A 207 -5.90 12.19 3.27
N LYS A 208 -6.28 13.45 2.99
CA LYS A 208 -7.34 14.11 3.76
C LYS A 208 -8.68 13.44 3.43
N VAL A 209 -9.36 12.96 4.48
CA VAL A 209 -10.69 12.34 4.38
C VAL A 209 -11.71 13.26 5.04
N VAL A 210 -12.78 13.53 4.32
CA VAL A 210 -13.96 14.26 4.81
C VAL A 210 -15.15 13.32 4.72
N VAL A 211 -15.93 13.24 5.80
CA VAL A 211 -17.03 12.29 5.91
C VAL A 211 -18.36 12.99 5.66
N VAL A 212 -19.21 12.37 4.86
CA VAL A 212 -20.57 12.81 4.56
C VAL A 212 -21.53 11.76 5.09
N LEU A 213 -22.36 12.14 6.06
CA LEU A 213 -23.42 11.31 6.62
C LEU A 213 -24.71 11.60 5.86
N ASN A 214 -25.07 10.75 4.91
CA ASN A 214 -26.23 10.93 4.04
C ASN A 214 -27.50 10.30 4.63
N LYS A 215 -28.69 10.66 4.11
CA LYS A 215 -30.02 10.19 4.55
C LYS A 215 -30.42 10.62 5.96
N VAL A 216 -29.94 11.79 6.42
CA VAL A 216 -30.31 12.32 7.75
C VAL A 216 -31.80 12.67 7.87
N ASP A 217 -32.53 12.73 6.75
CA ASP A 217 -33.99 12.89 6.73
C ASP A 217 -34.76 11.69 7.32
N LEU A 218 -34.06 10.58 7.61
CA LEU A 218 -34.61 9.43 8.34
C LEU A 218 -34.52 9.58 9.87
N LEU A 219 -33.83 10.61 10.35
CA LEU A 219 -33.53 10.82 11.77
C LEU A 219 -34.19 12.10 12.29
N SER A 220 -34.46 12.15 13.59
CA SER A 220 -34.79 13.41 14.27
C SER A 220 -33.52 14.25 14.51
N GLU A 221 -33.67 15.55 14.78
CA GLU A 221 -32.54 16.46 15.00
C GLU A 221 -31.58 15.97 16.11
N ASP A 222 -32.12 15.45 17.22
CA ASP A 222 -31.32 14.89 18.32
C ASP A 222 -30.51 13.66 17.87
N GLN A 223 -31.13 12.78 17.07
CA GLN A 223 -30.49 11.57 16.56
C GLN A 223 -29.39 11.87 15.54
N VAL A 224 -29.50 12.96 14.79
CA VAL A 224 -28.44 13.39 13.86
C VAL A 224 -27.15 13.70 14.63
N GLY A 225 -27.24 14.39 15.76
CA GLY A 225 -26.08 14.71 16.60
C GLY A 225 -25.39 13.45 17.13
N GLU A 226 -26.17 12.49 17.64
CA GLU A 226 -25.65 11.20 18.12
C GLU A 226 -24.94 10.41 17.02
N GLN A 227 -25.53 10.33 15.83
CA GLN A 227 -24.93 9.60 14.70
C GLN A 227 -23.67 10.28 14.18
N VAL A 228 -23.64 11.62 14.16
CA VAL A 228 -22.44 12.38 13.79
C VAL A 228 -21.29 12.06 14.75
N GLU A 229 -21.51 12.07 16.07
CA GLU A 229 -20.45 11.73 17.02
C GLU A 229 -20.08 10.24 17.01
N PHE A 230 -21.02 9.34 16.74
CA PHE A 230 -20.72 7.92 16.53
C PHE A 230 -19.76 7.72 15.36
N VAL A 231 -20.05 8.32 14.20
CA VAL A 231 -19.17 8.25 13.02
C VAL A 231 -17.85 8.95 13.29
N ARG A 232 -17.87 10.14 13.91
CA ARG A 232 -16.67 10.92 14.21
C ARG A 232 -15.71 10.15 15.11
N SER A 233 -16.19 9.61 16.22
CA SER A 233 -15.39 8.81 17.16
C SER A 233 -14.94 7.47 16.57
N GLY A 234 -15.76 6.88 15.69
CA GLY A 234 -15.40 5.68 14.94
C GLY A 234 -14.20 5.93 14.01
N VAL A 235 -14.27 6.98 13.21
CA VAL A 235 -13.23 7.35 12.26
C VAL A 235 -11.99 7.89 12.96
N GLU A 236 -12.12 8.65 14.05
CA GLU A 236 -10.98 9.13 14.84
C GLU A 236 -10.14 8.00 15.41
N ARG A 237 -10.77 6.94 15.92
CA ARG A 237 -10.05 5.73 16.37
C ARG A 237 -9.32 5.01 15.24
N LEU A 238 -9.85 5.07 14.01
CA LEU A 238 -9.19 4.44 12.86
C LEU A 238 -8.05 5.29 12.32
N LEU A 239 -8.32 6.57 12.04
CA LEU A 239 -7.40 7.47 11.34
C LEU A 239 -6.40 8.17 12.26
N GLY A 240 -6.65 8.21 13.57
CA GLY A 240 -5.82 8.91 14.54
C GLY A 240 -6.02 10.44 14.55
N PHE A 241 -6.98 10.95 13.78
CA PHE A 241 -7.37 12.36 13.77
C PHE A 241 -8.89 12.51 13.75
N ARG A 242 -9.39 13.58 14.35
CA ARG A 242 -10.82 13.87 14.39
C ARG A 242 -11.31 14.37 13.02
N PRO A 243 -12.15 13.60 12.30
CA PRO A 243 -12.59 14.00 10.97
C PRO A 243 -13.66 15.10 11.03
N GLN A 244 -13.85 15.76 9.90
CA GLN A 244 -15.05 16.56 9.65
C GLN A 244 -16.16 15.66 9.11
N VAL A 245 -17.34 15.77 9.72
CA VAL A 245 -18.52 14.98 9.38
C VAL A 245 -19.64 15.95 9.04
N PHE A 246 -20.19 15.83 7.83
CA PHE A 246 -21.27 16.67 7.33
C PHE A 246 -22.57 15.86 7.23
N PRO A 247 -23.59 16.14 8.07
CA PRO A 247 -24.90 15.54 7.94
C PRO A 247 -25.65 16.16 6.76
N VAL A 248 -26.07 15.34 5.80
CA VAL A 248 -26.78 15.77 4.59
C VAL A 248 -27.95 14.85 4.25
N SER A 249 -28.93 15.38 3.54
CA SER A 249 -29.95 14.58 2.86
C SER A 249 -29.94 14.93 1.38
N ALA A 250 -29.43 14.02 0.54
CA ALA A 250 -29.49 14.18 -0.91
C ALA A 250 -30.93 14.31 -1.42
N ARG A 251 -31.90 13.69 -0.75
CA ARG A 251 -33.33 13.71 -1.12
C ARG A 251 -33.96 15.09 -0.94
N THR A 252 -33.67 15.77 0.17
CA THR A 252 -34.25 17.09 0.49
C THR A 252 -33.30 18.24 0.21
N ARG A 253 -32.06 17.95 -0.24
CA ARG A 253 -30.93 18.90 -0.32
C ARG A 253 -30.63 19.61 1.00
N SER A 254 -31.04 19.04 2.14
CA SER A 254 -30.75 19.60 3.46
C SER A 254 -29.29 19.35 3.86
N GLY A 255 -28.68 20.31 4.56
CA GLY A 255 -27.29 20.24 5.04
C GLY A 255 -26.21 20.50 3.99
N PHE A 256 -26.59 20.70 2.71
CA PHE A 256 -25.63 20.94 1.63
C PHE A 256 -24.94 22.30 1.72
N SER A 257 -25.60 23.34 2.24
CA SER A 257 -24.99 24.68 2.35
C SER A 257 -23.69 24.68 3.15
N THR A 258 -23.69 24.03 4.33
CA THR A 258 -22.49 23.91 5.17
C THR A 258 -21.39 23.12 4.48
N LEU A 259 -21.74 22.08 3.72
CA LEU A 259 -20.79 21.29 2.97
C LEU A 259 -20.23 22.07 1.76
N GLU A 260 -21.08 22.76 1.01
CA GLU A 260 -20.71 23.60 -0.13
C GLU A 260 -19.81 24.75 0.32
N ASP A 261 -20.10 25.39 1.45
CA ASP A 261 -19.24 26.40 2.06
C ASP A 261 -17.90 25.82 2.50
N PHE A 262 -17.90 24.63 3.12
CA PHE A 262 -16.67 23.95 3.47
C PHE A 262 -15.83 23.59 2.25
N VAL A 263 -16.46 23.03 1.21
CA VAL A 263 -15.82 22.69 -0.06
C VAL A 263 -15.28 23.96 -0.71
N ARG A 264 -16.04 25.05 -0.76
CA ARG A 264 -15.59 26.33 -1.35
C ARG A 264 -14.46 26.99 -0.57
N THR A 265 -14.47 26.92 0.76
CA THR A 265 -13.43 27.52 1.61
C THR A 265 -12.17 26.66 1.68
N THR A 266 -12.31 25.34 1.74
CA THR A 266 -11.18 24.39 1.80
C THR A 266 -10.59 24.14 0.42
N LEU A 267 -11.40 24.19 -0.63
CA LEU A 267 -10.97 24.15 -2.02
C LEU A 267 -10.85 25.57 -2.62
N ASP A 268 -10.53 26.56 -1.79
CA ASP A 268 -10.01 27.82 -2.31
C ASP A 268 -8.66 27.57 -3.02
N GLU A 269 -8.17 28.56 -3.75
CA GLU A 269 -6.98 28.38 -4.59
C GLU A 269 -5.77 27.86 -3.79
N ARG A 270 -5.56 28.39 -2.58
CA ARG A 270 -4.45 28.00 -1.70
C ARG A 270 -4.65 26.63 -1.06
N GLY A 271 -5.86 26.34 -0.60
CA GLY A 271 -6.22 25.06 0.02
C GLY A 271 -6.13 23.92 -0.98
N ARG A 272 -6.58 24.13 -2.23
CA ARG A 272 -6.39 23.16 -3.32
C ARG A 272 -4.92 22.91 -3.60
N LEU A 273 -4.12 23.98 -3.71
CA LEU A 273 -2.69 23.84 -3.94
C LEU A 273 -2.02 23.08 -2.78
N ALA A 274 -2.30 23.45 -1.53
CA ALA A 274 -1.74 22.79 -0.37
C ALA A 274 -2.10 21.29 -0.32
N LEU A 275 -3.35 20.95 -0.62
CA LEU A 275 -3.79 19.56 -0.68
C LEU A 275 -3.15 18.80 -1.85
N LYS A 276 -3.06 19.44 -3.03
CA LYS A 276 -2.43 18.88 -4.23
C LYS A 276 -0.96 18.56 -3.99
N LEU A 277 -0.23 19.41 -3.28
CA LEU A 277 1.17 19.21 -2.90
C LEU A 277 1.32 18.20 -1.73
N SER A 278 0.36 18.15 -0.81
CA SER A 278 0.43 17.18 0.29
C SER A 278 0.21 15.73 -0.17
N SER A 279 -0.53 15.55 -1.26
CA SER A 279 -1.00 14.27 -1.74
C SER A 279 0.15 13.37 -2.25
N PRO A 280 1.02 13.81 -3.18
CA PRO A 280 2.20 13.05 -3.60
C PRO A 280 3.23 12.85 -2.49
N LEU A 281 3.45 13.85 -1.64
CA LEU A 281 4.34 13.73 -0.48
C LEU A 281 3.86 12.65 0.50
N GLY A 282 2.56 12.53 0.74
CA GLY A 282 1.99 11.46 1.56
C GLY A 282 2.23 10.06 0.97
N VAL A 283 2.15 9.93 -0.36
CA VAL A 283 2.52 8.68 -1.06
C VAL A 283 4.00 8.37 -0.85
N ALA A 284 4.87 9.37 -1.03
CA ALA A 284 6.31 9.20 -0.87
C ALA A 284 6.71 8.84 0.56
N GLU A 285 6.08 9.47 1.56
CA GLU A 285 6.29 9.13 2.97
C GLU A 285 5.89 7.69 3.27
N ARG A 286 4.73 7.24 2.79
CA ARG A 286 4.27 5.85 2.95
C ARG A 286 5.26 4.87 2.33
N VAL A 287 5.61 5.07 1.06
CA VAL A 287 6.53 4.19 0.33
C VAL A 287 7.89 4.15 1.03
N GLY A 288 8.41 5.31 1.43
CA GLY A 288 9.65 5.42 2.19
C GLY A 288 9.59 4.67 3.53
N ARG A 289 8.50 4.80 4.29
CA ARG A 289 8.31 4.10 5.56
C ARG A 289 8.27 2.59 5.38
N THR A 290 7.54 2.09 4.39
CA THR A 290 7.52 0.66 4.07
C THR A 290 8.90 0.14 3.70
N PHE A 291 9.66 0.91 2.92
CA PHE A 291 11.03 0.56 2.55
C PHE A 291 11.96 0.50 3.77
N VAL A 292 11.91 1.51 4.65
CA VAL A 292 12.72 1.56 5.88
C VAL A 292 12.42 0.37 6.78
N MET A 293 11.15 0.04 7.02
CA MET A 293 10.78 -1.12 7.84
C MET A 293 11.35 -2.43 7.26
N ALA A 294 11.26 -2.63 5.95
CA ALA A 294 11.81 -3.82 5.29
C ALA A 294 13.35 -3.87 5.38
N ALA A 295 14.02 -2.71 5.30
CA ALA A 295 15.46 -2.62 5.45
C ALA A 295 15.91 -2.92 6.89
N GLU A 296 15.18 -2.42 7.89
CA GLU A 296 15.42 -2.69 9.31
C GLU A 296 15.24 -4.17 9.65
N GLU A 297 14.20 -4.82 9.13
CA GLU A 297 13.97 -6.26 9.30
C GLU A 297 15.12 -7.08 8.71
N LYS A 298 15.57 -6.72 7.49
CA LYS A 298 16.71 -7.37 6.85
C LYS A 298 18.01 -7.16 7.63
N LEU A 299 18.23 -5.97 8.19
CA LEU A 299 19.38 -5.66 9.03
C LEU A 299 19.36 -6.49 10.31
N ALA A 300 18.20 -6.66 10.93
CA ALA A 300 18.05 -7.48 12.14
C ALA A 300 18.41 -8.95 11.88
N VAL A 301 17.97 -9.52 10.75
CA VAL A 301 18.34 -10.88 10.33
C VAL A 301 19.85 -11.00 10.12
N LEU A 302 20.45 -10.09 9.36
CA LEU A 302 21.91 -10.11 9.11
C LEU A 302 22.72 -9.95 10.40
N SER A 303 22.25 -9.11 11.33
CA SER A 303 22.89 -8.96 12.64
C SER A 303 22.81 -10.24 13.46
N ALA A 304 21.68 -10.96 13.41
CA ALA A 304 21.53 -12.24 14.09
C ALA A 304 22.46 -13.32 13.49
N ASP A 305 22.57 -13.37 12.16
CA ASP A 305 23.47 -14.29 11.47
C ASP A 305 24.94 -14.02 11.81
N MET A 306 25.35 -12.75 11.86
CA MET A 306 26.71 -12.38 12.28
C MET A 306 27.01 -12.85 13.70
N GLN A 307 26.08 -12.66 14.63
CA GLN A 307 26.23 -13.14 16.01
C GLN A 307 26.31 -14.68 16.08
N LEU A 308 25.53 -15.38 15.26
CA LEU A 308 25.58 -16.84 15.17
C LEU A 308 26.96 -17.31 14.68
N VAL A 309 27.49 -16.70 13.61
CA VAL A 309 28.83 -17.01 13.09
C VAL A 309 29.90 -16.80 14.15
N GLU A 310 29.87 -15.67 14.87
CA GLU A 310 30.80 -15.40 15.97
C GLU A 310 30.69 -16.43 17.12
N SER A 311 29.48 -16.92 17.39
CA SER A 311 29.28 -17.94 18.43
C SER A 311 29.84 -19.30 18.01
N ILE A 312 29.66 -19.68 16.73
CA ILE A 312 30.20 -20.91 16.16
C ILE A 312 31.72 -20.86 16.14
N ASP A 313 32.31 -19.73 15.76
CA ASP A 313 33.77 -19.59 15.72
C ASP A 313 34.39 -19.72 17.13
N ARG A 314 33.73 -19.13 18.14
CA ARG A 314 34.09 -19.34 19.55
C ARG A 314 33.99 -20.80 19.98
N GLN A 315 32.90 -21.50 19.61
CA GLN A 315 32.74 -22.92 19.93
C GLN A 315 33.79 -23.80 19.27
N LEU A 316 34.10 -23.56 17.99
CA LEU A 316 35.13 -24.30 17.26
C LEU A 316 36.52 -24.07 17.87
N THR A 317 36.79 -22.85 18.33
CA THR A 317 38.05 -22.53 19.02
C THR A 317 38.17 -23.31 20.33
N ASN A 318 37.14 -23.26 21.18
CA ASN A 318 37.12 -24.00 22.44
C ASN A 318 37.25 -25.52 22.20
N TYR A 319 36.49 -26.06 21.26
CA TYR A 319 36.54 -27.48 20.91
C TYR A 319 37.94 -27.90 20.44
N ARG A 320 38.62 -27.08 19.63
CA ARG A 320 40.00 -27.35 19.19
C ARG A 320 40.99 -27.33 20.35
N GLU A 321 40.82 -26.43 21.31
CA GLU A 321 41.67 -26.39 22.51
C GLU A 321 41.47 -27.63 23.38
N ASP A 322 40.21 -27.99 23.63
CA ASP A 322 39.86 -29.17 24.43
C ASP A 322 40.40 -30.45 23.77
N MET A 323 40.19 -30.62 22.46
CA MET A 323 40.73 -31.75 21.69
C MET A 323 42.26 -31.84 21.77
N ARG A 324 42.97 -30.71 21.71
CA ARG A 324 44.44 -30.68 21.85
C ARG A 324 44.90 -31.10 23.24
N ARG A 325 44.21 -30.64 24.29
CA ARG A 325 44.51 -31.04 25.67
C ARG A 325 44.27 -32.52 25.88
N ASP A 326 43.13 -33.04 25.46
CA ASP A 326 42.78 -34.45 25.59
C ASP A 326 43.77 -35.35 24.84
N PHE A 327 44.15 -34.98 23.62
CA PHE A 327 45.13 -35.74 22.85
C PHE A 327 46.51 -35.74 23.52
N ALA A 328 46.94 -34.61 24.08
CA ALA A 328 48.20 -34.53 24.81
C ALA A 328 48.20 -35.44 26.06
N LEU A 329 47.11 -35.45 26.83
CA LEU A 329 46.94 -36.34 27.98
C LEU A 329 47.00 -37.82 27.56
N ARG A 330 46.30 -38.19 26.49
CA ARG A 330 46.32 -39.57 25.95
C ARG A 330 47.71 -39.99 25.47
N LEU A 331 48.45 -39.10 24.82
CA LEU A 331 49.81 -39.39 24.38
C LEU A 331 50.73 -39.60 25.59
N GLN A 332 50.59 -38.79 26.64
CA GLN A 332 51.35 -38.96 27.88
C GLN A 332 51.00 -40.28 28.59
N GLU A 333 49.73 -40.69 28.59
CA GLU A 333 49.32 -42.02 29.08
C GLU A 333 50.01 -43.15 28.29
N LEU A 334 50.04 -43.05 26.95
CA LEU A 334 50.72 -44.03 26.11
C LEU A 334 52.24 -44.05 26.35
N GLU A 335 52.88 -42.89 26.48
CA GLU A 335 54.31 -42.79 26.80
C GLU A 335 54.62 -43.45 28.15
N ASN A 336 53.79 -43.24 29.16
CA ASN A 336 53.94 -43.90 30.46
C ASN A 336 53.83 -45.42 30.34
N ILE A 337 52.82 -45.94 29.62
CA ILE A 337 52.65 -47.38 29.39
C ILE A 337 53.87 -47.96 28.67
N ILE A 338 54.35 -47.30 27.61
CA ILE A 338 55.52 -47.75 26.85
C ILE A 338 56.77 -47.72 27.73
N ASN A 339 56.98 -46.67 28.53
CA ASN A 339 58.11 -46.57 29.45
C ASN A 339 58.08 -47.69 30.50
N GLU A 340 56.92 -47.97 31.10
CA GLU A 340 56.78 -49.11 32.01
C GLU A 340 57.06 -50.44 31.31
N MET A 341 56.57 -50.61 30.08
CA MET A 341 56.85 -51.79 29.26
C MET A 341 58.35 -51.94 29.00
N MET A 342 59.05 -50.86 28.66
CA MET A 342 60.50 -50.86 28.45
C MET A 342 61.26 -51.24 29.72
N VAL A 343 60.87 -50.69 30.88
CA VAL A 343 61.48 -51.03 32.18
C VAL A 343 61.29 -52.52 32.47
N ARG A 344 60.06 -53.04 32.34
CA ARG A 344 59.80 -54.50 32.49
C ARG A 344 60.64 -55.33 31.52
N GLY A 345 60.82 -54.86 30.29
CA GLY A 345 61.63 -55.52 29.27
C GLY A 345 63.11 -55.58 29.62
N LEU A 346 63.66 -54.47 30.13
CA LEU A 346 65.05 -54.41 30.60
C LEU A 346 65.26 -55.30 31.83
N ASP A 347 64.36 -55.26 32.80
CA ASP A 347 64.41 -56.14 33.98
C ASP A 347 64.32 -57.63 33.61
N TYR A 348 63.46 -57.97 32.63
CA TYR A 348 63.37 -59.33 32.10
C TYR A 348 64.66 -59.75 31.40
N LEU A 349 65.24 -58.88 30.56
CA LEU A 349 66.51 -59.15 29.89
C LEU A 349 67.65 -59.33 30.90
N ASP A 350 67.78 -58.45 31.88
CA ASP A 350 68.81 -58.52 32.92
C ASP A 350 68.69 -59.78 33.78
N SER A 351 67.46 -60.15 34.16
CA SER A 351 67.21 -61.38 34.92
C SER A 351 67.41 -62.65 34.09
N THR A 352 67.17 -62.59 32.78
CA THR A 352 67.38 -63.72 31.87
C THR A 352 68.86 -63.86 31.47
N LEU A 353 69.60 -62.75 31.33
CA LEU A 353 71.01 -62.71 30.91
C LEU A 353 72.00 -62.84 32.08
N ARG A 354 71.58 -62.64 33.33
CA ARG A 354 72.40 -62.95 34.52
C ARG A 354 72.57 -64.48 34.69
N PHE A 355 73.63 -65.01 34.09
CA PHE A 355 74.48 -66.13 34.54
C PHE A 355 73.83 -67.41 35.15
N ALA A 356 72.65 -67.85 34.69
CA ALA A 356 72.20 -69.23 34.97
C ALA A 356 71.25 -69.92 33.97
N ARG A 357 70.64 -69.23 32.98
CA ARG A 357 69.62 -69.83 32.07
C ARG A 357 70.06 -69.97 30.60
N VAL A 358 71.33 -70.28 30.34
CA VAL A 358 71.83 -70.43 28.96
C VAL A 358 71.15 -71.58 28.19
N ILE A 359 70.64 -72.60 28.89
CA ILE A 359 69.99 -73.77 28.29
C ILE A 359 68.54 -73.45 27.82
N ASP A 360 67.84 -72.52 28.46
CA ASP A 360 66.45 -72.17 28.13
C ASP A 360 66.32 -71.25 26.90
N LEU A 361 67.41 -70.57 26.52
CA LEU A 361 67.50 -69.75 25.31
C LEU A 361 67.30 -70.56 24.01
N PHE A 362 67.43 -71.88 24.04
CA PHE A 362 67.19 -72.76 22.89
C PHE A 362 65.69 -73.04 22.62
N ARG A 363 64.77 -72.66 23.54
CA ARG A 363 63.31 -72.81 23.35
C ARG A 363 62.63 -71.48 23.06
N GLN A 364 62.87 -70.96 21.86
CA GLN A 364 62.38 -69.66 21.39
C GLN A 364 60.88 -69.41 21.67
N LYS A 365 60.00 -70.41 21.47
CA LYS A 365 58.55 -70.27 21.71
C LYS A 365 58.17 -70.05 23.17
N VAL A 366 58.87 -70.68 24.11
CA VAL A 366 58.59 -70.57 25.55
C VAL A 366 59.05 -69.20 26.06
N LEU A 367 60.23 -68.77 25.62
CA LEU A 367 60.79 -67.46 25.94
C LEU A 367 59.89 -66.32 25.41
N GLN A 368 59.37 -66.47 24.19
CA GLN A 368 58.47 -65.48 23.59
C GLN A 368 57.15 -65.33 24.37
N GLN A 369 56.52 -66.45 24.75
CA GLN A 369 55.28 -66.42 25.55
C GLN A 369 55.51 -65.84 26.96
N GLU A 370 56.66 -66.12 27.56
CA GLU A 370 57.02 -65.55 28.87
C GLU A 370 57.27 -64.04 28.76
N PHE A 371 57.96 -63.59 27.70
CA PHE A 371 58.17 -62.17 27.42
C PHE A 371 56.85 -61.43 27.19
N GLU A 372 55.95 -61.97 26.34
CA GLU A 372 54.63 -61.38 26.11
C GLU A 372 53.85 -61.24 27.43
N ARG A 373 53.83 -62.28 28.28
CA ARG A 373 53.12 -62.25 29.56
C ARG A 373 53.73 -61.30 30.60
N VAL A 374 55.06 -61.15 30.62
CA VAL A 374 55.77 -60.42 31.68
C VAL A 374 56.00 -58.96 31.30
N VAL A 375 56.28 -58.69 30.03
CA VAL A 375 56.71 -57.37 29.55
C VAL A 375 55.55 -56.62 28.93
N VAL A 376 54.85 -57.24 27.97
CA VAL A 376 53.72 -56.62 27.25
C VAL A 376 52.49 -56.51 28.13
N GLY A 377 52.22 -57.54 28.95
CA GLY A 377 51.09 -57.60 29.89
C GLY A 377 49.96 -58.47 29.37
#